data_AF-A0A924ZUR2-F1
#
_entry.id   AF-A0A924ZUR2-F1
#
_cell.length_a   1.000
_cell.length_b   1.000
_cell.length_c   1.000
_cell.angle_alpha   90.00
_cell.angle_beta   90.00
_cell.angle_gamma   90.00
#
_symmetry.space_group_name_H-M   'P 1'
#
loop_
_entity.id
_entity.type
_entity.pdbx_description
1 polymer ?
#
loop_
_entity_poly.entity_id
_entity_poly.type
_entity_poly.pdbx_seq_one_letter_code
_entity_poly.pdbx_strand_id
1 'polypeptide(L)'
;MVSMSQNSSVTTPKLDSPIHPLFKPMFIFVVFAALIYIGLSLTTDLESMSAMSLFPLIMLSAALFVALSFEFVNCFHDTANAVVTTIYTNALSSHAAVGLAGFANFLGVLFASGAVAYGILALLPVELILNVGSNQGFAMVFALLLAAVIWNLGTWAAGIPASSSHTLIGSIIGVGLMNRFLTPDGIASISVNWDQAAKVGKALLFFPLIGFVLAALIFLLCKFVFARKPENFETPEG
;
A
#
# COMPACT_ATOMS: atom_id res chain seq x y z
N MET A 1 -19.40 -0.74 61.00
CA MET A 1 -18.43 -1.84 60.84
C MET A 1 -18.95 -2.80 59.79
N VAL A 2 -18.82 -2.45 58.51
CA VAL A 2 -18.84 -3.40 57.38
C VAL A 2 -17.87 -2.84 56.35
N SER A 3 -16.67 -3.39 56.34
CA SER A 3 -15.65 -3.16 55.32
C SER A 3 -16.08 -3.93 54.07
N MET A 4 -16.55 -3.23 53.04
CA MET A 4 -16.64 -3.79 51.70
C MET A 4 -15.33 -3.48 50.97
N SER A 5 -14.32 -4.30 51.25
CA SER A 5 -13.17 -4.49 50.37
C SER A 5 -13.65 -5.30 49.17
N GLN A 6 -14.13 -4.63 48.12
CA GLN A 6 -14.19 -5.22 46.79
C GLN A 6 -12.93 -4.83 46.04
N ASN A 7 -11.90 -5.65 46.24
CA ASN A 7 -10.72 -5.67 45.40
C ASN A 7 -11.10 -6.37 44.08
N SER A 8 -11.85 -5.70 43.20
CA SER A 8 -12.00 -6.15 41.82
C SER A 8 -10.72 -5.76 41.09
N SER A 9 -9.72 -6.65 41.12
CA SER A 9 -8.56 -6.53 40.25
C SER A 9 -9.07 -6.57 38.81
N VAL A 10 -9.19 -5.40 38.19
CA VAL A 10 -9.39 -5.26 36.75
C VAL A 10 -8.20 -5.97 36.11
N THR A 11 -8.42 -7.20 35.68
CA THR A 11 -7.42 -7.99 34.97
C THR A 11 -7.34 -7.36 33.59
N THR A 12 -6.41 -6.43 33.43
CA THR A 12 -6.07 -5.93 32.09
C THR A 12 -5.70 -7.14 31.23
N PRO A 13 -6.31 -7.30 30.04
CA PRO A 13 -5.95 -8.39 29.15
C PRO A 13 -4.44 -8.38 28.92
N LYS A 14 -3.75 -9.47 29.21
CA LYS A 14 -2.32 -9.61 28.89
C LYS A 14 -2.19 -9.76 27.38
N LEU A 15 -2.12 -8.62 26.70
CA LEU A 15 -2.09 -8.51 25.25
C LEU A 15 -0.75 -9.00 24.65
N ASP A 16 0.34 -8.99 25.42
CA ASP A 16 1.68 -9.38 24.96
C ASP A 16 2.00 -10.87 25.16
N SER A 17 1.08 -11.73 24.75
CA SER A 17 1.39 -13.17 24.67
C SER A 17 2.36 -13.45 23.51
N PRO A 18 3.32 -14.38 23.68
CA PRO A 18 4.24 -14.74 22.61
C PRO A 18 3.48 -15.36 21.43
N ILE A 19 3.94 -15.03 20.21
CA ILE A 19 3.34 -15.54 18.97
C ILE A 19 3.37 -17.07 18.96
N HIS A 20 2.26 -17.69 18.53
CA HIS A 20 2.17 -19.15 18.39
C HIS A 20 3.33 -19.67 17.53
N PRO A 21 4.04 -20.74 17.93
CA PRO A 21 5.24 -21.22 17.24
C PRO A 21 5.00 -21.61 15.77
N LEU A 22 3.75 -21.93 15.41
CA LEU A 22 3.33 -22.26 14.04
C LEU A 22 3.28 -21.04 13.09
N PHE A 23 3.24 -19.81 13.61
CA PHE A 23 3.12 -18.61 12.76
C PHE A 23 4.33 -18.43 11.84
N LYS A 24 5.55 -18.57 12.38
CA LYS A 24 6.79 -18.42 11.61
C LYS A 24 6.90 -19.41 10.44
N PRO A 25 6.74 -20.74 10.62
CA PRO A 25 6.83 -21.67 9.49
C PRO A 25 5.69 -21.47 8.48
N MET A 26 4.49 -21.10 8.94
CA MET A 26 3.37 -20.80 8.04
C MET A 26 3.64 -19.56 7.18
N PHE A 27 4.16 -18.49 7.78
CA PHE A 27 4.54 -17.27 7.06
C PHE A 27 5.62 -17.56 6.02
N ILE A 28 6.66 -18.32 6.39
CA ILE A 28 7.73 -18.72 5.47
C ILE A 28 7.17 -19.56 4.32
N PHE A 29 6.25 -20.48 4.60
CA PHE A 29 5.58 -21.29 3.58
C PHE A 29 4.80 -20.41 2.60
N VAL A 30 4.03 -19.45 3.09
CA VAL A 30 3.27 -18.51 2.23
C VAL A 30 4.21 -17.69 1.33
N VAL A 31 5.31 -17.16 1.89
CA VAL A 31 6.32 -16.42 1.10
C VAL A 31 6.94 -17.31 0.03
N PHE A 32 7.28 -18.55 0.37
CA PHE A 32 7.87 -19.49 -0.58
C PHE A 32 6.89 -19.87 -1.70
N ALA A 33 5.63 -20.14 -1.35
CA ALA A 33 4.56 -20.41 -2.31
C ALA A 33 4.32 -19.21 -3.25
N ALA A 34 4.36 -17.99 -2.72
CA ALA A 34 4.25 -16.77 -3.51
C ALA A 34 5.42 -16.61 -4.49
N LEU A 35 6.65 -16.89 -4.06
CA LEU A 35 7.83 -16.85 -4.94
C LEU A 35 7.76 -17.89 -6.06
N ILE A 36 7.28 -19.11 -5.76
CA ILE A 36 7.03 -20.13 -6.78
C ILE A 36 5.96 -19.64 -7.77
N TYR A 37 4.84 -19.11 -7.27
CA TYR A 37 3.77 -18.60 -8.11
C TYR A 37 4.25 -17.48 -9.05
N ILE A 38 5.06 -16.54 -8.53
CA ILE A 38 5.70 -15.48 -9.33
C ILE A 38 6.58 -16.10 -10.41
N GLY A 39 7.41 -17.09 -10.07
CA GLY A 39 8.28 -17.78 -11.03
C GLY A 39 7.49 -18.46 -12.15
N LEU A 40 6.43 -19.20 -11.83
CA LEU A 40 5.57 -19.89 -12.80
C LEU A 40 4.77 -18.91 -13.68
N SER A 41 4.29 -17.82 -13.08
CA SER A 41 3.59 -16.77 -13.83
C SER A 41 4.53 -16.11 -14.81
N LEU A 42 5.75 -15.78 -14.37
CA LEU A 42 6.75 -15.14 -15.21
C LEU A 42 7.18 -16.05 -16.36
N THR A 43 7.36 -17.35 -16.15
CA THR A 43 7.67 -18.26 -17.27
C THR A 43 6.54 -18.29 -18.29
N THR A 44 5.29 -18.33 -17.84
CA THR A 44 4.11 -18.31 -18.72
C THR A 44 4.04 -17.01 -19.54
N ASP A 45 4.31 -15.87 -18.91
CA ASP A 45 4.31 -14.57 -19.59
C ASP A 45 5.45 -14.47 -20.62
N LEU A 46 6.63 -15.00 -20.27
CA LEU A 46 7.84 -14.94 -21.10
C LEU A 46 7.86 -15.98 -22.24
N GLU A 47 7.07 -17.07 -22.16
CA GLU A 47 6.93 -18.06 -23.23
C GLU A 47 6.44 -17.46 -24.55
N SER A 48 5.70 -16.36 -24.47
CA SER A 48 5.22 -15.61 -25.64
C SER A 48 6.30 -14.77 -26.32
N MET A 49 7.48 -14.62 -25.70
CA MET A 49 8.56 -13.75 -26.19
C MET A 49 9.68 -14.57 -26.84
N SER A 50 10.14 -14.15 -28.02
CA SER A 50 11.31 -14.75 -28.69
C SER A 50 12.57 -14.67 -27.81
N ALA A 51 13.51 -15.61 -27.98
CA ALA A 51 14.76 -15.76 -27.24
C ALA A 51 15.28 -14.47 -26.59
N MET A 52 14.99 -14.31 -25.29
CA MET A 52 15.44 -13.15 -24.53
C MET A 52 16.96 -13.18 -24.38
N SER A 53 17.61 -12.07 -24.72
CA SER A 53 19.01 -11.86 -24.35
C SER A 53 19.14 -11.72 -22.83
N LEU A 54 20.35 -11.94 -22.30
CA LEU A 54 20.57 -11.95 -20.85
C LEU A 54 20.34 -10.57 -20.22
N PHE A 55 20.53 -9.50 -20.99
CA PHE A 55 20.45 -8.12 -20.51
C PHE A 55 19.02 -7.69 -20.09
N PRO A 56 17.97 -7.84 -20.92
CA PRO A 56 16.58 -7.61 -20.51
C PRO A 56 16.16 -8.44 -19.30
N LEU A 57 16.65 -9.67 -19.15
CA LEU A 57 16.33 -10.52 -18.00
C LEU A 57 16.91 -9.96 -16.69
N ILE A 58 18.15 -9.46 -16.73
CA ILE A 58 18.77 -8.79 -15.58
C ILE A 58 18.00 -7.50 -15.24
N MET A 59 17.65 -6.69 -16.24
CA MET A 59 16.88 -5.46 -16.03
C MET A 59 15.49 -5.75 -15.45
N LEU A 60 14.80 -6.76 -15.97
CA LEU A 60 13.49 -7.20 -15.47
C LEU A 60 13.59 -7.65 -14.01
N SER A 61 14.58 -8.49 -13.69
CA SER A 61 14.80 -8.99 -12.33
C SER A 61 15.09 -7.84 -11.35
N ALA A 62 15.91 -6.88 -11.77
CA ALA A 62 16.19 -5.68 -10.97
C ALA A 62 14.96 -4.79 -10.81
N ALA A 63 14.17 -4.57 -11.87
CA ALA A 63 12.94 -3.78 -11.78
C ALA A 63 11.90 -4.44 -10.86
N LEU A 64 11.73 -5.77 -10.94
CA LEU A 64 10.88 -6.55 -10.04
C LEU A 64 11.35 -6.43 -8.59
N PHE A 65 12.66 -6.51 -8.34
CA PHE A 65 13.20 -6.33 -7.01
C PHE A 65 12.88 -4.95 -6.42
N VAL A 66 13.05 -3.88 -7.21
CA VAL A 66 12.71 -2.51 -6.76
C VAL A 66 11.19 -2.35 -6.56
N ALA A 67 10.36 -2.92 -7.44
CA ALA A 67 8.91 -2.88 -7.30
C ALA A 67 8.41 -3.63 -6.05
N LEU A 68 8.96 -4.82 -5.76
CA LEU A 68 8.68 -5.56 -4.53
C LEU A 68 9.14 -4.79 -3.28
N SER A 69 10.28 -4.09 -3.39
CA SER A 69 10.78 -3.23 -2.31
C SER A 69 9.84 -2.05 -2.05
N PHE A 70 9.31 -1.41 -3.10
CA PHE A 70 8.30 -0.37 -3.00
C PHE A 70 7.03 -0.87 -2.29
N GLU A 71 6.51 -2.03 -2.70
CA GLU A 71 5.31 -2.62 -2.11
C GLU A 71 5.51 -2.97 -0.63
N PHE A 72 6.69 -3.49 -0.28
CA PHE A 72 7.06 -3.74 1.11
C PHE A 72 7.06 -2.48 1.96
N VAL A 73 7.64 -1.37 1.45
CA VAL A 73 7.64 -0.09 2.18
C VAL A 73 6.23 0.48 2.30
N ASN A 74 5.40 0.36 1.26
CA ASN A 74 4.00 0.79 1.29
C ASN A 74 3.22 0.08 2.40
N CYS A 75 3.43 -1.23 2.55
CA CYS A 75 2.76 -2.04 3.56
C CYS A 75 2.98 -1.50 4.99
N PHE A 76 4.16 -0.99 5.32
CA PHE A 76 4.43 -0.43 6.64
C PHE A 76 3.76 0.91 6.89
N HIS A 77 3.72 1.78 5.87
CA HIS A 77 2.98 3.05 5.95
C HIS A 77 1.49 2.81 6.16
N ASP A 78 0.90 1.90 5.39
CA ASP A 78 -0.53 1.61 5.47
C ASP A 78 -0.90 0.83 6.74
N THR A 79 -0.05 -0.11 7.16
CA THR A 79 -0.24 -0.83 8.42
C THR A 79 -0.22 0.14 9.59
N ALA A 80 0.73 1.08 9.65
CA ALA A 80 0.80 2.08 10.71
C ALA A 80 -0.50 2.91 10.77
N ASN A 81 -1.00 3.36 9.63
CA ASN A 81 -2.25 4.13 9.55
C ASN A 81 -3.48 3.34 10.06
N ALA A 82 -3.52 2.02 9.82
CA ALA A 82 -4.64 1.16 10.21
C ALA A 82 -4.60 0.70 11.68
N VAL A 83 -3.41 0.41 12.22
CA VAL A 83 -3.29 -0.25 13.55
C VAL A 83 -3.16 0.73 14.72
N VAL A 84 -2.68 1.96 14.47
CA VAL A 84 -2.37 2.93 15.55
C VAL A 84 -3.56 3.18 16.47
N THR A 85 -4.78 3.34 15.95
CA THR A 85 -5.97 3.56 16.76
C THR A 85 -6.26 2.37 17.67
N THR A 86 -6.24 1.15 17.11
CA THR A 86 -6.54 -0.09 17.85
C THR A 86 -5.52 -0.40 18.95
N ILE A 87 -4.25 -0.09 18.71
CA ILE A 87 -3.16 -0.28 19.69
C ILE A 87 -3.26 0.81 20.77
N TYR A 88 -3.44 2.09 20.38
CA TYR A 88 -3.49 3.20 21.32
C TYR A 88 -4.71 3.13 22.26
N THR A 89 -5.84 2.63 21.77
CA THR A 89 -7.04 2.39 22.61
C THR A 89 -6.97 1.08 23.41
N ASN A 90 -5.84 0.34 23.36
CA ASN A 90 -5.69 -0.99 23.97
C ASN A 90 -6.78 -2.00 23.57
N ALA A 91 -7.35 -1.85 22.35
CA ALA A 91 -8.38 -2.74 21.85
C ALA A 91 -7.80 -4.07 21.36
N LEU A 92 -6.58 -4.05 20.80
CA LEU A 92 -5.86 -5.22 20.31
C LEU A 92 -4.38 -5.14 20.69
N SER A 93 -3.73 -6.30 20.83
CA SER A 93 -2.28 -6.34 21.02
C SER A 93 -1.54 -5.93 19.76
N SER A 94 -0.33 -5.36 19.92
CA SER A 94 0.49 -4.92 18.77
C SER A 94 0.71 -6.04 17.74
N HIS A 95 1.06 -7.24 18.20
CA HIS A 95 1.26 -8.41 17.33
C HIS A 95 -0.02 -8.84 16.60
N ALA A 96 -1.17 -8.85 17.28
CA ALA A 96 -2.45 -9.21 16.66
C ALA A 96 -2.93 -8.14 15.67
N ALA A 97 -2.72 -6.86 15.99
CA ALA A 97 -3.10 -5.75 15.14
C ALA A 97 -2.32 -5.76 13.82
N VAL A 98 -1.00 -5.95 13.87
CA VAL A 98 -0.16 -6.08 12.67
C VAL A 98 -0.52 -7.33 11.87
N GLY A 99 -0.75 -8.47 12.53
CA GLY A 99 -1.15 -9.71 11.85
C GLY A 99 -2.50 -9.58 11.13
N LEU A 100 -3.49 -8.95 11.77
CA LEU A 100 -4.81 -8.70 11.18
C LEU A 100 -4.71 -7.69 10.03
N ALA A 101 -3.93 -6.62 10.18
CA ALA A 101 -3.71 -5.64 9.12
C ALA A 101 -3.05 -6.28 7.89
N GLY A 102 -2.04 -7.13 8.08
CA GLY A 102 -1.41 -7.87 6.98
C GLY A 102 -2.40 -8.82 6.28
N PHE A 103 -3.20 -9.56 7.04
CA PHE A 103 -4.24 -10.43 6.49
C PHE A 103 -5.31 -9.66 5.72
N ALA A 104 -5.79 -8.53 6.26
CA ALA A 104 -6.76 -7.68 5.61
C ALA A 104 -6.21 -7.04 4.33
N ASN A 105 -4.95 -6.60 4.32
CA ASN A 105 -4.28 -6.11 3.10
C ASN A 105 -4.21 -7.20 2.02
N PHE A 106 -3.83 -8.42 2.41
CA PHE A 106 -3.81 -9.56 1.48
C PHE A 106 -5.20 -9.86 0.89
N LEU A 107 -6.24 -9.91 1.73
CA LEU A 107 -7.62 -10.06 1.25
C LEU A 107 -8.06 -8.91 0.35
N GLY A 108 -7.62 -7.68 0.67
CA GLY A 108 -7.86 -6.51 -0.16
C GLY A 108 -7.35 -6.71 -1.58
N VAL A 109 -6.12 -7.21 -1.75
CA VAL A 109 -5.56 -7.54 -3.07
C VAL A 109 -6.30 -8.71 -3.73
N LEU A 110 -6.63 -9.77 -2.98
CA LEU A 110 -7.30 -10.96 -3.51
C LEU A 110 -8.71 -10.67 -4.03
N PHE A 111 -9.45 -9.78 -3.36
CA PHE A 111 -10.81 -9.40 -3.73
C PHE A 111 -10.90 -8.11 -4.55
N ALA A 112 -9.82 -7.36 -4.67
CA ALA A 112 -9.79 -6.21 -5.56
C ALA A 112 -10.02 -6.66 -7.00
N SER A 113 -10.96 -6.01 -7.69
CA SER A 113 -11.34 -6.31 -9.08
C SER A 113 -10.27 -5.95 -10.12
N GLY A 114 -9.01 -5.75 -9.70
CA GLY A 114 -7.92 -5.22 -10.54
C GLY A 114 -8.12 -3.75 -10.94
N ALA A 115 -9.26 -3.12 -10.65
CA ALA A 115 -9.57 -1.77 -11.12
C ALA A 115 -8.54 -0.71 -10.72
N VAL A 116 -7.98 -0.82 -9.50
CA VAL A 116 -6.91 0.07 -9.02
C VAL A 116 -5.61 -0.18 -9.79
N ALA A 117 -5.25 -1.44 -10.02
CA ALA A 117 -4.08 -1.79 -10.82
C ALA A 117 -4.22 -1.28 -12.25
N TYR A 118 -5.38 -1.46 -12.90
CA TYR A 118 -5.67 -0.89 -14.21
C TYR A 118 -5.64 0.63 -14.22
N GLY A 119 -6.12 1.29 -13.16
CA GLY A 119 -6.06 2.75 -13.01
C GLY A 119 -4.62 3.28 -12.98
N ILE A 120 -3.72 2.59 -12.28
CA ILE A 120 -2.29 2.91 -12.23
C ILE A 120 -1.61 2.56 -13.57
N LEU A 121 -1.92 1.41 -14.18
CA LEU A 121 -1.41 1.04 -15.50
C LEU A 121 -1.80 2.07 -16.58
N ALA A 122 -3.03 2.61 -16.51
CA ALA A 122 -3.49 3.65 -17.43
C ALA A 122 -2.79 5.00 -17.22
N LEU A 123 -2.21 5.24 -16.04
CA LEU A 123 -1.36 6.40 -15.76
C LEU A 123 0.08 6.18 -16.21
N LEU A 124 0.58 4.94 -16.17
CA LEU A 124 1.90 4.63 -16.65
C LEU A 124 2.01 5.07 -18.12
N PRO A 125 3.12 5.71 -18.50
CA PRO A 125 3.33 6.12 -19.87
C PRO A 125 3.83 4.88 -20.64
N VAL A 126 3.00 3.83 -20.70
CA VAL A 126 3.37 2.53 -21.28
C VAL A 126 3.75 2.72 -22.73
N GLU A 127 3.00 3.54 -23.47
CA GLU A 127 3.37 3.89 -24.84
C GLU A 127 4.70 4.66 -24.91
N LEU A 128 5.02 5.49 -23.92
CA LEU A 128 6.32 6.18 -23.87
C LEU A 128 7.43 5.15 -23.75
N ILE A 129 7.31 4.23 -22.80
CA ILE A 129 8.31 3.20 -22.49
C ILE A 129 8.49 2.22 -23.65
N LEU A 130 7.42 1.90 -24.39
CA LEU A 130 7.47 0.97 -25.53
C LEU A 130 8.02 1.61 -26.81
N ASN A 131 7.87 2.94 -26.98
CA ASN A 131 8.26 3.65 -28.19
C ASN A 131 9.63 4.35 -28.09
N VAL A 132 10.12 4.66 -26.89
CA VAL A 132 11.54 5.02 -26.70
C VAL A 132 12.37 3.75 -26.65
N GLY A 133 13.41 3.65 -27.48
CA GLY A 133 14.20 2.42 -27.62
C GLY A 133 14.63 1.80 -26.28
N SER A 134 14.91 0.49 -26.29
CA SER A 134 15.09 -0.35 -25.09
C SER A 134 15.88 0.29 -23.93
N ASN A 135 17.00 0.95 -24.21
CA ASN A 135 17.82 1.59 -23.18
C ASN A 135 17.13 2.77 -22.48
N GLN A 136 16.41 3.62 -23.22
CA GLN A 136 15.65 4.74 -22.64
C GLN A 136 14.44 4.23 -21.87
N GLY A 137 13.75 3.21 -22.38
CA GLY A 137 12.65 2.55 -21.66
C GLY A 137 13.08 2.00 -20.30
N PHE A 138 14.23 1.32 -20.21
CA PHE A 138 14.77 0.86 -18.93
C PHE A 138 15.10 2.02 -18.00
N ALA A 139 15.79 3.06 -18.48
CA ALA A 139 16.15 4.22 -17.66
C ALA A 139 14.91 4.90 -17.05
N MET A 140 13.82 5.01 -17.82
CA MET A 140 12.56 5.55 -17.34
C MET A 140 11.91 4.70 -16.25
N VAL A 141 11.85 3.38 -16.42
CA VAL A 141 11.29 2.46 -15.43
C VAL A 141 12.10 2.50 -14.13
N PHE A 142 13.43 2.53 -14.21
CA PHE A 142 14.24 2.66 -13.01
C PHE A 142 14.10 4.04 -12.36
N ALA A 143 14.04 5.12 -13.14
CA ALA A 143 13.85 6.46 -12.61
C ALA A 143 12.52 6.60 -11.84
N LEU A 144 11.41 6.09 -12.40
CA LEU A 144 10.10 6.18 -11.74
C LEU A 144 10.04 5.33 -10.47
N LEU A 145 10.60 4.11 -10.49
CA LEU A 145 10.57 3.20 -9.35
C LEU A 145 11.50 3.67 -8.23
N LEU A 146 12.74 4.07 -8.56
CA LEU A 146 13.70 4.55 -7.57
C LEU A 146 13.23 5.85 -6.93
N ALA A 147 12.71 6.80 -7.71
CA ALA A 147 12.15 8.03 -7.16
C ALA A 147 11.02 7.73 -6.14
N ALA A 148 10.15 6.77 -6.48
CA ALA A 148 9.06 6.40 -5.60
C ALA A 148 9.54 5.72 -4.30
N VAL A 149 10.49 4.77 -4.40
CA VAL A 149 11.07 4.09 -3.23
C VAL A 149 11.83 5.05 -2.33
N ILE A 150 12.70 5.89 -2.90
CA ILE A 150 13.52 6.84 -2.14
C ILE A 150 12.62 7.80 -1.36
N TRP A 151 11.56 8.32 -2.00
CA TRP A 151 10.64 9.24 -1.33
C TRP A 151 9.83 8.55 -0.22
N ASN A 152 9.34 7.33 -0.46
CA ASN A 152 8.61 6.58 0.57
C ASN A 152 9.48 6.18 1.76
N LEU A 153 10.75 5.81 1.54
CA LEU A 153 11.70 5.56 2.62
C LEU A 153 12.09 6.85 3.34
N GLY A 154 12.27 7.95 2.62
CA GLY A 154 12.61 9.25 3.20
C GLY A 154 11.50 9.80 4.10
N THR A 155 10.25 9.72 3.66
CA THR A 155 9.08 10.13 4.46
C THR A 155 8.88 9.22 5.67
N TRP A 156 9.09 7.92 5.52
CA TRP A 156 9.09 6.98 6.65
C TRP A 156 10.17 7.33 7.69
N ALA A 157 11.41 7.56 7.23
CA ALA A 157 12.53 7.90 8.11
C ALA A 157 12.31 9.24 8.83
N ALA A 158 11.60 10.18 8.19
CA ALA A 158 11.20 11.45 8.78
C ALA A 158 9.93 11.37 9.63
N GLY A 159 9.24 10.22 9.70
CA GLY A 159 7.97 10.07 10.41
C GLY A 159 6.81 10.87 9.82
N ILE A 160 6.91 11.27 8.54
CA ILE A 160 5.88 12.05 7.86
C ILE A 160 4.84 11.10 7.28
N PRO A 161 3.55 11.23 7.66
CA PRO A 161 2.49 10.44 7.03
C PRO A 161 2.38 10.84 5.55
N ALA A 162 2.78 9.93 4.67
CA ALA A 162 2.79 10.16 3.23
C ALA A 162 1.95 9.10 2.52
N SER A 163 1.40 9.46 1.35
CA SER A 163 0.63 8.54 0.53
C SER A 163 1.51 7.95 -0.58
N SER A 164 1.74 6.64 -0.52
CA SER A 164 2.50 5.92 -1.55
C SER A 164 1.90 6.00 -2.95
N SER A 165 0.56 6.10 -3.04
CA SER A 165 -0.12 6.29 -4.33
C SER A 165 0.23 7.65 -4.96
N HIS A 166 0.29 8.73 -4.16
CA HIS A 166 0.71 10.04 -4.65
C HIS A 166 2.18 10.04 -5.06
N THR A 167 3.02 9.36 -4.30
CA THR A 167 4.44 9.17 -4.61
C THR A 167 4.63 8.52 -5.98
N LEU A 168 3.89 7.44 -6.27
CA LEU A 168 3.96 6.74 -7.55
C LEU A 168 3.41 7.57 -8.72
N ILE A 169 2.28 8.26 -8.54
CA ILE A 169 1.72 9.15 -9.56
C ILE A 169 2.68 10.30 -9.85
N GLY A 170 3.30 10.87 -8.81
CA GLY A 170 4.30 11.93 -8.94
C GLY A 170 5.53 11.49 -9.72
N SER A 171 6.05 10.28 -9.48
CA SER A 171 7.20 9.75 -10.22
C SER A 171 6.88 9.48 -11.69
N ILE A 172 5.67 8.97 -11.98
CA ILE A 172 5.12 8.78 -13.33
C ILE A 172 5.08 10.12 -14.10
N ILE A 173 4.50 11.16 -13.49
CA ILE A 173 4.43 12.49 -14.09
C ILE A 173 5.83 13.07 -14.29
N GLY A 174 6.71 12.93 -13.30
CA GLY A 174 8.08 13.42 -13.35
C GLY A 174 8.89 12.83 -14.51
N VAL A 175 8.83 11.52 -14.70
CA VAL A 175 9.51 10.85 -15.81
C VAL A 175 8.91 11.26 -17.16
N GLY A 176 7.59 11.35 -17.27
CA GLY A 176 6.93 11.81 -18.50
C GLY A 176 7.28 13.26 -18.87
N LEU A 177 7.38 14.15 -17.89
CA LEU A 177 7.84 15.53 -18.10
C LEU A 177 9.31 15.58 -18.51
N MET A 178 10.19 14.85 -17.81
CA MET A 178 11.62 14.81 -18.14
C MET A 178 11.85 14.28 -19.55
N ASN A 179 11.12 13.25 -19.97
CA ASN A 179 11.25 12.73 -21.33
C ASN A 179 10.90 13.79 -22.39
N ARG A 180 9.87 14.61 -22.14
CA ARG A 180 9.53 15.74 -23.02
C ARG A 180 10.67 16.76 -23.09
N PHE A 181 11.30 17.10 -21.97
CA PHE A 181 12.42 18.05 -21.96
C PHE A 181 13.67 17.53 -22.67
N LEU A 182 13.91 16.22 -22.66
CA LEU A 182 15.06 15.60 -23.31
C LEU A 182 14.84 15.27 -24.79
N THR A 183 13.59 15.29 -25.26
CA THR A 183 13.27 15.00 -26.67
C THR A 183 13.37 16.29 -27.50
N PRO A 184 14.14 16.30 -28.62
CA PRO A 184 14.25 17.47 -29.49
C PRO A 184 12.90 17.94 -30.07
N ASP A 185 12.75 19.25 -30.25
CA ASP A 185 11.56 19.86 -30.84
C ASP A 185 11.28 19.30 -32.25
N GLY A 186 10.06 18.79 -32.48
CA GLY A 186 9.61 18.28 -33.80
C GLY A 186 9.39 16.77 -33.89
N ILE A 187 9.83 15.99 -32.90
CA ILE A 187 9.40 14.60 -32.72
C ILE A 187 8.19 14.61 -31.79
N ALA A 188 7.13 13.86 -32.13
CA ALA A 188 5.98 13.70 -31.23
C ALA A 188 6.45 13.02 -29.93
N SER A 189 6.78 13.81 -28.91
CA SER A 189 7.10 13.28 -27.59
C SER A 189 5.80 12.77 -26.99
N ILE A 190 5.70 11.45 -26.76
CA ILE A 190 4.61 10.90 -25.98
C ILE A 190 4.68 11.58 -24.59
N SER A 191 3.67 12.37 -24.27
CA SER A 191 3.63 13.17 -23.06
C SER A 191 2.73 12.50 -22.01
N VAL A 192 2.86 12.92 -20.76
CA VAL A 192 1.93 12.56 -19.69
C VAL A 192 0.48 12.68 -20.18
N ASN A 193 -0.32 11.64 -19.96
CA ASN A 193 -1.75 11.69 -20.27
C ASN A 193 -2.44 12.61 -19.25
N TRP A 194 -2.58 13.89 -19.62
CA TRP A 194 -3.17 14.91 -18.75
C TRP A 194 -4.64 14.67 -18.43
N ASP A 195 -5.39 14.01 -19.31
CA ASP A 195 -6.78 13.64 -19.04
C ASP A 195 -6.86 12.57 -17.94
N GLN A 196 -6.02 11.55 -18.03
CA GLN A 196 -5.94 10.51 -17.00
C GLN A 196 -5.36 11.06 -15.68
N ALA A 197 -4.32 11.91 -15.74
CA ALA A 197 -3.78 12.58 -14.56
C ALA A 197 -4.84 13.45 -13.88
N ALA A 198 -5.69 14.16 -14.65
CA ALA A 198 -6.79 14.95 -14.10
C ALA A 198 -7.89 14.07 -13.49
N LYS A 199 -8.24 12.94 -14.13
CA LYS A 199 -9.20 11.97 -13.56
C LYS A 199 -8.73 11.43 -12.22
N VAL A 200 -7.46 11.01 -12.15
CA VAL A 200 -6.87 10.50 -10.92
C VAL A 200 -6.74 11.61 -9.88
N GLY A 201 -6.26 12.79 -10.25
CA GLY A 201 -6.21 13.95 -9.35
C GLY A 201 -7.58 14.33 -8.76
N LYS A 202 -8.65 14.28 -9.56
CA LYS A 202 -10.03 14.47 -9.07
C LYS A 202 -10.43 13.38 -8.09
N ALA A 203 -10.19 12.11 -8.42
CA ALA A 203 -10.44 11.00 -7.50
C ALA A 203 -9.72 11.20 -6.15
N LEU A 204 -8.43 11.54 -6.17
CA LEU A 204 -7.62 11.80 -4.97
C LEU A 204 -8.18 12.94 -4.12
N LEU A 205 -8.80 13.95 -4.73
CA LEU A 205 -9.44 15.06 -4.01
C LEU A 205 -10.82 14.68 -3.43
N PHE A 206 -11.64 13.94 -4.18
CA PHE A 206 -13.02 13.63 -3.77
C PHE A 206 -13.12 12.45 -2.79
N PHE A 207 -12.24 11.45 -2.89
CA PHE A 207 -12.31 10.27 -2.01
C PHE A 207 -12.11 10.58 -0.51
N PRO A 208 -11.19 11.48 -0.09
CA PRO A 208 -11.11 11.92 1.30
C PRO A 208 -12.40 12.55 1.82
N LEU A 209 -13.08 13.36 0.98
CA LEU A 209 -14.34 13.99 1.35
C LEU A 209 -15.46 12.95 1.53
N ILE A 210 -15.56 11.99 0.61
CA ILE A 210 -16.51 10.89 0.71
C ILE A 210 -16.23 10.06 1.96
N GLY A 211 -14.95 9.75 2.23
CA GLY A 211 -14.52 9.03 3.43
C GLY A 211 -14.94 9.76 4.71
N PHE A 212 -14.74 11.09 4.76
CA PHE A 212 -15.16 11.91 5.89
C PHE A 212 -16.68 11.89 6.11
N VAL A 213 -17.46 12.05 5.03
CA VAL A 213 -18.93 12.01 5.10
C VAL A 213 -19.42 10.64 5.57
N LEU A 214 -18.88 9.54 5.03
CA LEU A 214 -19.24 8.19 5.45
C LEU A 214 -18.85 7.92 6.90
N ALA A 215 -17.65 8.34 7.33
CA ALA A 215 -17.23 8.22 8.72
C ALA A 215 -18.17 8.99 9.66
N ALA A 216 -18.57 10.21 9.29
CA ALA A 216 -19.54 10.99 10.06
C ALA A 216 -20.91 10.30 10.14
N LEU A 217 -21.40 9.73 9.04
CA LEU A 217 -22.67 9.00 9.02
C LEU A 217 -22.63 7.74 9.89
N ILE A 218 -21.54 6.96 9.81
CA ILE A 218 -21.34 5.78 10.67
C ILE A 218 -21.26 6.20 12.13
N PHE A 219 -20.54 7.27 12.45
CA PHE A 219 -20.45 7.80 13.81
C PHE A 219 -21.82 8.22 14.35
N LEU A 220 -22.62 8.95 13.57
CA LEU A 220 -23.98 9.36 13.95
C LEU A 220 -24.91 8.15 14.11
N LEU A 221 -24.78 7.13 13.27
CA LEU A 221 -25.54 5.89 13.38
C LEU A 221 -25.18 5.14 14.67
N CYS A 222 -23.89 4.96 14.95
CA CYS A 222 -23.42 4.36 16.20
C CYS A 222 -23.94 5.15 17.40
N LYS A 223 -23.84 6.48 17.38
CA LYS A 223 -24.40 7.33 18.42
C LYS A 223 -25.91 7.11 18.57
N PHE A 224 -26.68 7.07 17.49
CA PHE A 224 -28.13 6.85 17.56
C PHE A 224 -28.50 5.48 18.14
N VAL A 225 -27.78 4.42 17.78
CA VAL A 225 -28.02 3.05 18.25
C VAL A 225 -27.59 2.87 19.72
N PHE A 226 -26.39 3.36 20.08
CA PHE A 226 -25.79 3.13 21.39
C PHE A 226 -26.10 4.21 22.43
N ALA A 227 -26.52 5.43 22.04
CA ALA A 227 -26.91 6.47 23.00
C ALA A 227 -28.15 6.13 23.84
N ARG A 228 -28.81 4.99 23.58
CA ARG A 228 -29.90 4.48 24.42
C ARG A 228 -29.40 3.70 25.65
N LYS A 229 -28.10 3.46 25.80
CA LYS A 229 -27.48 2.81 26.97
C LYS A 229 -26.39 3.72 27.58
N PRO A 230 -26.73 4.56 28.58
CA PRO A 230 -25.78 5.48 29.21
C PRO A 230 -24.58 4.77 29.88
N GLU A 231 -24.77 3.52 30.30
CA GLU A 231 -23.74 2.64 30.90
C GLU A 231 -22.49 2.43 30.01
N ASN A 232 -22.60 2.61 28.68
CA ASN A 232 -21.48 2.42 27.74
C ASN A 232 -20.58 3.66 27.59
N PHE A 233 -20.94 4.80 28.18
CA PHE A 233 -20.21 6.07 28.06
C PHE A 233 -19.63 6.54 29.40
N GLU A 234 -19.84 5.78 30.46
CA GLU A 234 -19.20 6.05 31.75
C GLU A 234 -17.74 5.56 31.72
N THR A 235 -16.84 6.39 32.22
CA THR A 235 -15.44 5.99 32.42
C THR A 235 -15.39 4.82 33.40
N PRO A 236 -14.61 3.76 33.12
CA PRO A 236 -14.49 2.65 34.06
C PRO A 236 -14.02 3.20 35.42
N GLU A 237 -14.84 3.02 36.45
CA GLU A 237 -14.45 3.35 37.82
C GLU A 237 -13.42 2.32 38.28
N GLY A 238 -12.17 2.77 38.45
CA GLY A 238 -11.04 2.01 38.96
C GLY A 238 -10.04 2.94 39.61
#